data_AF-A0A1I8B7N6-F1
#
_entry.id   AF-A0A1I8B7N6-F1
#
_cell.length_a   1.000
_cell.length_b   1.000
_cell.length_c   1.000
_cell.angle_alpha   90.00
_cell.angle_beta   90.00
_cell.angle_gamma   90.00
#
_symmetry.space_group_name_H-M   'P 1'
#
loop_
_entity.id
_entity.type
_entity.pdbx_description
1 polymer ?
#
loop_
_entity_poly.entity_id
_entity_poly.type
_entity_poly.pdbx_seq_one_letter_code
_entity_poly.pdbx_strand_id
1 'polypeptide(L)'
;MDQANNINSIMPLLIAQQRICSLKKFRTNPKEVNMAIVKFFHRIAFDLKSPAYLYSATLFNLLKEIDKDVKNSTEKENRSQHPHFKLWEFGYYLLRNFFAQSEKIEGGIGILACELLFPKNEKEANEIKCGYKENL
;
A
#
# COMPACT_ATOMS: atom_id res chain seq x y z
N MET A 1 18.12 -19.57 18.48
CA MET A 1 18.41 -19.11 17.09
C MET A 1 17.35 -18.11 16.61
N ASP A 2 16.70 -17.39 17.54
CA ASP A 2 15.37 -16.80 17.30
C ASP A 2 15.35 -15.28 17.18
N GLN A 3 16.43 -14.59 17.55
CA GLN A 3 16.48 -13.12 17.45
C GLN A 3 16.81 -12.63 16.03
N ALA A 4 17.63 -13.37 15.27
CA ALA A 4 18.00 -13.00 13.91
C ALA A 4 16.83 -13.12 12.92
N ASN A 5 15.95 -14.12 13.09
CA ASN A 5 14.76 -14.30 12.26
C ASN A 5 13.72 -13.19 12.51
N ASN A 6 13.62 -12.69 13.74
CA ASN A 6 12.70 -11.62 14.09
C ASN A 6 13.16 -10.26 13.52
N ILE A 7 14.47 -9.96 13.59
CA ILE A 7 15.04 -8.72 13.03
C ILE A 7 14.83 -8.63 11.50
N ASN A 8 14.98 -9.76 10.79
CA ASN A 8 14.76 -9.82 9.34
C ASN A 8 13.30 -9.64 8.92
N SER A 9 12.33 -10.02 9.77
CA SER A 9 10.89 -9.82 9.52
C SER A 9 10.42 -8.38 9.87
N ILE A 10 11.04 -7.74 10.86
CA ILE A 10 10.69 -6.36 11.31
C ILE A 10 11.20 -5.28 10.35
N MET A 11 12.39 -5.47 9.76
CA MET A 11 13.03 -4.48 8.89
C MET A 11 12.16 -4.05 7.68
N PRO A 12 11.55 -4.97 6.90
CA PRO A 12 10.69 -4.61 5.77
C PRO A 12 9.48 -3.75 6.17
N LEU A 13 8.86 -4.07 7.31
CA LEU A 13 7.69 -3.36 7.83
C LEU A 13 8.05 -1.92 8.24
N LEU A 14 9.14 -1.76 8.99
CA LEU A 14 9.60 -0.45 9.44
C LEU A 14 9.98 0.44 8.25
N ILE A 15 10.67 -0.12 7.26
CA ILE A 15 11.05 0.61 6.05
C ILE A 15 9.79 1.01 5.26
N ALA A 16 8.80 0.12 5.11
CA ALA A 16 7.54 0.44 4.45
C ALA A 16 6.80 1.60 5.14
N GLN A 17 6.68 1.56 6.47
CA GLN A 17 6.08 2.65 7.25
C GLN A 17 6.84 3.96 7.10
N GLN A 18 8.17 3.93 7.16
CA GLN A 18 8.99 5.13 6.99
C GLN A 18 8.75 5.76 5.61
N ARG A 19 8.66 4.96 4.55
CA ARG A 19 8.38 5.44 3.19
C ARG A 19 6.96 6.01 3.07
N ILE A 20 5.96 5.43 3.74
CA ILE A 20 4.61 6.01 3.83
C ILE A 20 4.65 7.38 4.53
N CYS A 21 5.41 7.52 5.61
CA CYS A 21 5.60 8.82 6.28
C CYS A 21 6.29 9.85 5.39
N SER A 22 7.29 9.45 4.60
CA SER A 22 7.92 10.33 3.60
C SER A 22 6.95 10.77 2.50
N LEU A 23 6.00 9.90 2.13
CA LEU A 23 4.99 10.23 1.11
C LEU A 23 3.98 11.29 1.59
N LYS A 24 3.85 11.55 2.89
CA LYS A 24 3.00 12.67 3.39
C LYS A 24 3.40 14.03 2.80
N LYS A 25 4.65 14.17 2.38
CA LYS A 25 5.19 15.38 1.74
C LYS A 25 5.23 15.28 0.21
N PHE A 26 4.40 14.42 -0.41
CA PHE A 26 4.47 14.18 -1.86
C PHE A 26 4.39 15.45 -2.71
N ARG A 27 3.65 16.47 -2.28
CA ARG A 27 3.53 17.76 -2.99
C ARG A 27 4.83 18.57 -3.03
N THR A 28 5.69 18.43 -2.02
CA THR A 28 6.95 19.18 -1.90
C THR A 28 8.18 18.34 -2.15
N ASN A 29 8.02 17.01 -2.23
CA ASN A 29 9.10 16.10 -2.56
C ASN A 29 9.55 16.30 -4.02
N PRO A 30 10.86 16.20 -4.31
CA PRO A 30 11.35 16.10 -5.66
C PRO A 30 10.69 14.92 -6.42
N LYS A 31 10.53 15.08 -7.73
CA LYS A 31 9.88 14.07 -8.59
C LYS A 31 10.57 12.71 -8.48
N GLU A 32 11.89 12.70 -8.38
CA GLU A 32 12.73 11.52 -8.25
C GLU A 32 12.46 10.77 -6.94
N VAL A 33 12.23 11.51 -5.85
CA VAL A 33 11.92 10.93 -4.53
C VAL A 33 10.55 10.26 -4.57
N ASN A 34 9.53 10.94 -5.10
CA ASN A 34 8.20 10.35 -5.28
C ASN A 34 8.25 9.11 -6.17
N MET A 35 9.00 9.17 -7.27
CA MET A 35 9.21 8.02 -8.16
C MET A 35 9.90 6.85 -7.46
N ALA A 36 10.92 7.11 -6.65
CA ALA A 36 11.62 6.08 -5.88
C ALA A 36 10.69 5.40 -4.87
N ILE A 37 9.84 6.18 -4.20
CA ILE A 37 8.81 5.67 -3.26
C ILE A 37 7.81 4.79 -4.02
N VAL A 38 7.30 5.23 -5.19
CA VAL A 38 6.40 4.41 -6.02
C VAL A 38 7.04 3.09 -6.41
N LYS A 39 8.28 3.12 -6.91
CA LYS A 39 9.01 1.90 -7.30
C LYS A 39 9.19 0.96 -6.11
N PHE A 40 9.47 1.49 -4.94
CA PHE A 40 9.58 0.71 -3.72
C PHE A 40 8.24 0.03 -3.36
N PHE A 41 7.14 0.77 -3.39
CA PHE A 41 5.81 0.19 -3.15
C PHE A 41 5.39 -0.81 -4.21
N HIS A 42 5.71 -0.55 -5.49
CA HIS A 42 5.46 -1.50 -6.57
C HIS A 42 6.19 -2.83 -6.32
N ARG A 43 7.46 -2.78 -5.90
CA ARG A 43 8.24 -3.98 -5.56
C ARG A 43 7.58 -4.79 -4.45
N ILE A 44 7.07 -4.14 -3.41
CA ILE A 44 6.37 -4.83 -2.32
C ILE A 44 5.05 -5.45 -2.80
N ALA A 45 4.22 -4.66 -3.48
CA ALA A 45 2.87 -5.07 -3.84
C ALA A 45 2.86 -6.16 -4.92
N PHE A 46 3.66 -5.99 -5.98
CA PHE A 46 3.56 -6.79 -7.19
C PHE A 46 4.72 -7.77 -7.32
N ASP A 47 5.97 -7.32 -7.10
CA ASP A 47 7.14 -8.20 -7.30
C ASP A 47 7.24 -9.23 -6.17
N LEU A 48 7.05 -8.81 -4.91
CA LEU A 48 6.98 -9.70 -3.74
C LEU A 48 5.59 -10.33 -3.54
N LYS A 49 4.59 -9.93 -4.33
CA LYS A 49 3.20 -10.39 -4.22
C LYS A 49 2.64 -10.27 -2.80
N SER A 50 2.99 -9.19 -2.10
CA SER A 50 2.60 -8.95 -0.70
C SER A 50 2.02 -7.54 -0.52
N PRO A 51 0.92 -7.21 -1.22
CA PRO A 51 0.29 -5.89 -1.14
C PRO A 51 -0.28 -5.58 0.25
N ALA A 52 -0.53 -6.60 1.07
CA ALA A 52 -1.02 -6.48 2.44
C ALA A 52 -0.14 -5.61 3.34
N TYR A 53 1.18 -5.57 3.12
CA TYR A 53 2.08 -4.69 3.88
C TYR A 53 1.81 -3.19 3.65
N LEU A 54 1.14 -2.85 2.55
CA LEU A 54 0.79 -1.47 2.19
C LEU A 54 -0.64 -1.11 2.57
N TYR A 55 -1.42 -2.06 3.09
CA TYR A 55 -2.79 -1.84 3.53
C TYR A 55 -2.79 -1.11 4.86
N SER A 56 -2.77 0.21 4.75
CA SER A 56 -2.86 1.10 5.89
C SER A 56 -3.80 2.26 5.57
N ALA A 57 -4.57 2.67 6.58
CA ALA A 57 -5.45 3.83 6.48
C ALA A 57 -4.66 5.10 6.10
N THR A 58 -3.42 5.23 6.60
CA THR A 58 -2.54 6.35 6.27
C THR A 58 -2.23 6.39 4.77
N LEU A 59 -1.81 5.27 4.17
CA LEU A 59 -1.52 5.25 2.74
C LEU A 59 -2.78 5.50 1.92
N PHE A 60 -3.92 4.91 2.29
CA PHE A 60 -5.17 5.08 1.55
C PHE A 60 -5.68 6.53 1.58
N ASN A 61 -5.54 7.22 2.71
CA ASN A 61 -5.84 8.66 2.80
C ASN A 61 -4.91 9.49 1.91
N LEU A 62 -3.61 9.17 1.87
CA LEU A 62 -2.67 9.82 0.96
C LEU A 62 -3.03 9.57 -0.51
N LEU A 63 -3.42 8.35 -0.88
CA LEU A 63 -3.87 8.03 -2.23
C LEU A 63 -5.14 8.81 -2.61
N LYS A 64 -6.07 9.02 -1.67
CA LYS A 64 -7.24 9.87 -1.87
C LYS A 64 -6.86 11.34 -2.09
N GLU A 65 -5.87 11.84 -1.37
CA GLU A 65 -5.34 13.19 -1.60
C GLU A 65 -4.65 13.32 -2.97
N ILE A 66 -3.86 12.33 -3.36
CA ILE A 66 -3.22 12.26 -4.67
C ILE A 66 -4.28 12.21 -5.78
N ASP A 67 -5.36 11.44 -5.62
CA ASP A 67 -6.47 11.39 -6.57
C ASP A 67 -7.14 12.76 -6.76
N LYS A 68 -7.39 13.48 -5.66
CA LYS A 68 -7.89 14.87 -5.74
C LYS A 68 -6.92 15.78 -6.48
N ASP A 69 -5.63 15.69 -6.17
CA ASP A 69 -4.58 16.50 -6.78
C ASP A 69 -4.51 16.29 -8.31
N VAL A 70 -4.49 15.03 -8.75
CA VAL A 70 -4.45 14.68 -10.18
C VAL A 70 -5.75 15.06 -10.90
N LYS A 71 -6.92 14.88 -10.26
CA LYS A 71 -8.22 15.17 -10.88
C LYS A 71 -8.51 16.66 -10.98
N ASN A 72 -8.08 17.45 -10.00
CA ASN A 72 -8.37 18.88 -9.96
C ASN A 72 -7.43 19.69 -10.88
N SER A 73 -6.19 19.23 -11.03
CA SER A 73 -5.15 19.95 -11.79
C SER A 73 -5.14 19.62 -13.28
N THR A 74 -5.90 18.63 -13.74
CA THR A 74 -5.78 18.16 -15.13
C THR A 74 -7.06 17.53 -15.65
N GLU A 75 -7.43 17.91 -16.88
CA GLU A 75 -8.51 17.26 -17.64
C GLU A 75 -8.22 15.76 -17.83
N LYS A 76 -9.29 14.97 -17.97
CA LYS A 76 -9.21 13.50 -17.96
C LYS A 76 -8.21 12.94 -18.96
N GLU A 77 -8.09 13.57 -20.13
CA GLU A 77 -7.22 13.16 -21.24
C GLU A 77 -5.74 13.43 -20.97
N ASN A 78 -5.43 14.43 -20.15
CA ASN A 78 -4.06 14.88 -19.88
C ASN A 78 -3.49 14.35 -18.56
N ARG A 79 -4.24 13.56 -17.80
CA ARG A 79 -3.81 13.06 -16.47
C ARG A 79 -2.46 12.35 -16.48
N SER A 80 -2.11 11.69 -17.58
CA SER A 80 -0.83 10.99 -17.76
C SER A 80 0.39 11.92 -17.67
N GLN A 81 0.20 13.21 -17.91
CA GLN A 81 1.25 14.23 -17.86
C GLN A 81 1.47 14.78 -16.44
N HIS A 82 0.55 14.50 -15.50
CA HIS A 82 0.64 15.03 -14.14
C HIS A 82 1.86 14.47 -13.40
N PRO A 83 2.62 15.29 -12.64
CA PRO A 83 3.80 14.83 -11.90
C PRO A 83 3.52 13.66 -10.95
N HIS A 84 2.32 13.61 -10.39
CA HIS A 84 1.87 12.56 -9.46
C HIS A 84 1.08 11.43 -10.13
N PHE A 85 1.03 11.37 -11.47
CA PHE A 85 0.25 10.34 -12.19
C PHE A 85 0.67 8.92 -11.82
N LYS A 86 1.98 8.64 -11.68
CA LYS A 86 2.46 7.30 -11.31
C LYS A 86 2.11 6.90 -9.87
N LEU A 87 2.03 7.86 -8.96
CA LEU A 87 1.51 7.64 -7.61
C LEU A 87 0.02 7.30 -7.64
N TRP A 88 -0.74 8.05 -8.45
CA TRP A 88 -2.16 7.82 -8.64
C TRP A 88 -2.46 6.44 -9.26
N GLU A 89 -1.76 6.11 -10.35
CA GLU A 89 -1.87 4.82 -11.05
C GLU A 89 -1.56 3.65 -10.11
N PHE A 90 -0.47 3.74 -9.35
CA PHE A 90 -0.14 2.76 -8.32
C PHE A 90 -1.28 2.60 -7.30
N GLY A 91 -1.80 3.70 -6.78
CA GLY A 91 -2.90 3.69 -5.82
C GLY A 91 -4.16 3.01 -6.34
N TYR A 92 -4.50 3.25 -7.60
CA TYR A 92 -5.63 2.60 -8.27
C TYR A 92 -5.47 1.07 -8.29
N TYR A 93 -4.31 0.57 -8.69
CA TYR A 93 -4.07 -0.88 -8.71
C TYR A 93 -4.00 -1.50 -7.31
N LEU A 94 -3.44 -0.78 -6.34
CA LEU A 94 -3.40 -1.24 -4.95
C LEU A 94 -4.80 -1.39 -4.36
N LEU A 95 -5.67 -0.39 -4.56
CA LEU A 95 -7.07 -0.42 -4.10
C LEU A 95 -7.88 -1.49 -4.83
N ARG A 96 -7.67 -1.67 -6.13
CA ARG A 96 -8.30 -2.76 -6.88
C ARG A 96 -7.94 -4.12 -6.28
N ASN A 97 -6.67 -4.33 -5.91
CA ASN A 97 -6.26 -5.58 -5.25
C ASN A 97 -6.89 -5.72 -3.87
N PHE A 98 -6.98 -4.63 -3.10
CA PHE A 98 -7.61 -4.63 -1.78
C PHE A 98 -9.07 -5.08 -1.83
N PHE A 99 -9.87 -4.51 -2.73
CA PHE A 99 -11.27 -4.93 -2.87
C PHE A 99 -11.40 -6.36 -3.40
N ALA A 100 -10.58 -6.76 -4.37
CA ALA A 100 -10.56 -8.14 -4.86
C ALA A 100 -10.15 -9.16 -3.77
N GLN A 101 -9.36 -8.76 -2.77
CA GLN A 101 -9.03 -9.59 -1.62
C GLN A 101 -10.17 -9.62 -0.59
N SER A 102 -10.86 -8.49 -0.39
CA SER A 102 -12.03 -8.44 0.51
C SER A 102 -13.16 -9.37 0.08
N GLU A 103 -13.31 -9.63 -1.21
CA GLU A 103 -14.29 -10.57 -1.75
C GLU A 103 -13.96 -12.04 -1.46
N LYS A 104 -12.69 -12.35 -1.14
CA LYS A 104 -12.21 -13.72 -0.89
C LYS A 104 -12.15 -14.09 0.59
N ILE A 105 -12.23 -13.11 1.47
CA ILE A 105 -12.11 -13.28 2.92
C ILE A 105 -13.50 -13.51 3.50
N GLU A 106 -13.64 -14.53 4.32
CA GLU A 106 -14.83 -14.75 5.15
C GLU A 106 -14.96 -13.63 6.19
N GLY A 107 -16.13 -13.00 6.31
CA GLY A 107 -16.30 -11.72 7.02
C GLY A 107 -16.05 -10.47 6.16
N GLY A 108 -15.61 -10.66 4.91
CA GLY A 108 -15.61 -9.65 3.85
C GLY A 108 -14.77 -8.41 4.14
N ILE A 109 -15.26 -7.27 3.64
CA ILE A 109 -14.61 -5.96 3.79
C ILE A 109 -14.48 -5.50 5.24
N GLY A 110 -15.33 -5.97 6.16
CA GLY A 110 -15.32 -5.54 7.56
C GLY A 110 -14.03 -5.92 8.29
N ILE A 111 -13.61 -7.18 8.15
CA ILE A 111 -12.35 -7.66 8.75
C ILE A 111 -11.16 -6.94 8.11
N LEU A 112 -11.13 -6.88 6.78
CA LEU A 112 -10.01 -6.25 6.06
C LEU A 112 -9.93 -4.74 6.32
N ALA A 113 -11.04 -4.07 6.63
CA ALA A 113 -11.03 -2.66 7.04
C ALA A 113 -10.42 -2.45 8.42
N CYS A 114 -10.68 -3.34 9.39
CA CYS A 114 -10.02 -3.31 10.70
C CYS A 114 -8.51 -3.48 10.55
N GLU A 115 -8.08 -4.36 9.63
CA GLU A 115 -6.67 -4.58 9.32
C GLU A 115 -5.96 -3.31 8.81
N LEU A 116 -6.66 -2.33 8.23
CA LEU A 116 -6.04 -1.06 7.80
C LEU A 116 -5.49 -0.22 8.96
N LEU A 117 -5.92 -0.49 10.19
CA LEU A 117 -5.50 0.27 11.37
C LEU A 117 -4.16 -0.21 11.91
N PHE A 118 -3.77 -1.45 11.61
CA PHE A 118 -2.61 -2.09 12.22
C PHE A 118 -1.55 -2.45 11.17
N PRO A 119 -0.27 -2.18 11.45
CA PRO A 119 0.83 -2.72 10.66
C PRO A 119 0.78 -4.25 10.62
N LYS A 120 1.11 -4.84 9.46
CA LYS A 120 1.08 -6.29 9.27
C LYS A 120 2.43 -6.92 9.51
N ASN A 121 2.47 -7.97 10.32
CA ASN A 121 3.58 -8.91 10.33
C ASN A 121 3.47 -9.90 9.16
N GLU A 122 4.49 -10.75 8.99
CA GLU A 122 4.54 -11.69 7.88
C GLU A 122 3.42 -12.74 7.91
N LYS A 123 3.02 -13.18 9.11
CA LYS A 123 1.93 -14.13 9.29
C LYS A 123 0.60 -13.51 8.84
N GLU A 124 0.28 -12.31 9.35
CA GLU A 124 -0.95 -11.57 9.00
C GLU A 124 -0.99 -11.24 7.50
N ALA A 125 0.15 -10.82 6.92
CA ALA A 125 0.24 -10.55 5.49
C ALA A 125 -0.04 -11.83 4.65
N ASN A 126 0.42 -12.99 5.13
CA ASN A 126 0.12 -14.28 4.49
C ASN A 126 -1.33 -14.73 4.70
N GLU A 127 -1.92 -14.47 5.87
CA GLU A 127 -3.34 -14.75 6.14
C GLU A 127 -4.25 -13.92 5.22
N ILE A 128 -3.98 -12.62 5.08
CA ILE A 128 -4.73 -11.75 4.15
C ILE A 128 -4.57 -12.23 2.70
N LYS A 129 -3.38 -12.72 2.33
CA LYS A 129 -3.09 -13.19 0.97
C LYS A 129 -3.77 -14.51 0.64
N CYS A 130 -3.74 -15.46 1.55
CA CYS A 130 -4.25 -16.82 1.35
C CYS A 130 -5.72 -16.99 1.75
N GLY A 131 -6.32 -15.96 2.36
CA GLY A 131 -7.56 -16.10 3.12
C GLY A 131 -7.26 -16.59 4.52
N TYR A 132 -7.98 -16.04 5.52
CA TYR A 132 -7.90 -16.55 6.89
C TYR A 132 -8.29 -18.02 6.85
N LYS A 133 -7.34 -18.91 7.12
CA LYS A 133 -7.66 -20.31 7.35
C LYS A 133 -8.21 -20.37 8.77
N GLU A 134 -9.47 -20.76 8.91
CA GLU A 134 -9.96 -21.22 10.21
C GLU A 134 -8.99 -22.31 10.68
N ASN A 135 -8.30 -22.06 11.80
CA ASN A 135 -7.84 -23.18 12.60
C ASN A 135 -9.12 -23.76 13.21
N LEU A 136 -9.57 -24.89 12.65
CA LEU A 136 -10.50 -25.89 13.20
C LEU A 136 -11.40 -25.47 14.36
#